data_AF-A0A2D5MNC3-F1
#
_entry.id   AF-A0A2D5MNC3-F1
#
_cell.length_a   1.000
_cell.length_b   1.000
_cell.length_c   1.000
_cell.angle_alpha   90.00
_cell.angle_beta   90.00
_cell.angle_gamma   90.00
#
_symmetry.space_group_name_H-M   'P 1'
#
loop_
_entity.id
_entity.type
_entity.pdbx_description
1 polymer ?
#
loop_
_entity_poly.entity_id
_entity_poly.type
_entity_poly.pdbx_seq_one_letter_code
_entity_poly.pdbx_strand_id
1 'polypeptide(L)'
;MMTTKKTTATTRKKASPKKTTTVTAKPKVIVQKVPDLPPNPFVFEVLDAASKMRSKAKKIEVLQRYSHNSLKAVFIWNFDETVISLLPQGEVPYGSNLEDETQSGSLTGKINDSVNKMAEMGSNSLGSQDQGKASIRKEFQKFYNFIKGGNDSLTSLRRETMFINILTGLHPREAEILILIKDKKLTDRYKIDKEIVSEAYPDITWGGRS
;
A
#
# COMPACT_ATOMS: atom_id res chain seq x y z
N MET A 1 -84.13 -25.57 35.25
CA MET A 1 -83.12 -25.39 36.32
C MET A 1 -81.82 -26.05 35.88
N MET A 2 -80.71 -25.31 36.01
CA MET A 2 -79.35 -25.69 35.66
C MET A 2 -78.85 -26.86 36.52
N THR A 3 -77.98 -27.71 35.98
CA THR A 3 -76.65 -27.95 36.58
C THR A 3 -75.69 -28.52 35.51
N THR A 4 -74.57 -27.81 35.38
CA THR A 4 -73.46 -27.96 34.45
C THR A 4 -72.46 -29.03 34.91
N LYS A 5 -72.00 -29.90 33.99
CA LYS A 5 -70.84 -30.79 34.21
C LYS A 5 -69.56 -30.09 33.76
N LYS A 6 -68.57 -30.07 34.65
CA LYS A 6 -67.27 -29.42 34.53
C LYS A 6 -66.27 -30.39 33.88
N THR A 7 -65.73 -30.02 32.72
CA THR A 7 -64.73 -30.82 31.97
C THR A 7 -63.32 -30.40 32.38
N THR A 8 -62.52 -31.35 32.87
CA THR A 8 -61.10 -31.15 33.23
C THR A 8 -60.22 -31.40 32.00
N ALA A 9 -59.53 -30.36 31.52
CA ALA A 9 -58.57 -30.46 30.42
C ALA A 9 -57.15 -30.61 30.98
N THR A 10 -56.54 -31.78 30.75
CA THR A 10 -55.15 -32.09 31.13
C THR A 10 -54.19 -31.63 30.02
N THR A 11 -53.38 -30.60 30.31
CA THR A 11 -52.37 -30.05 29.40
C THR A 11 -51.14 -30.97 29.31
N ARG A 12 -50.88 -31.54 28.12
CA ARG A 12 -49.61 -32.21 27.79
C ARG A 12 -48.53 -31.16 27.49
N LYS A 13 -47.46 -31.12 28.29
CA LYS A 13 -46.24 -30.34 28.02
C LYS A 13 -45.53 -30.91 26.78
N LYS A 14 -45.36 -30.07 25.75
CA LYS A 14 -44.62 -30.35 24.52
C LYS A 14 -43.12 -30.16 24.80
N ALA A 15 -42.32 -31.20 24.66
CA ALA A 15 -40.87 -31.15 24.82
C ALA A 15 -40.23 -30.39 23.64
N SER A 16 -39.37 -29.42 23.94
CA SER A 16 -38.60 -28.65 22.95
C SER A 16 -37.37 -29.45 22.47
N PRO A 17 -36.99 -29.39 21.18
CA PRO A 17 -35.80 -30.08 20.69
C PRO A 17 -34.52 -29.38 21.18
N LYS A 18 -33.59 -30.18 21.68
CA LYS A 18 -32.27 -29.79 22.21
C LYS A 18 -31.40 -29.27 21.04
N LYS A 19 -31.00 -28.00 21.06
CA LYS A 19 -30.02 -27.44 20.11
C LYS A 19 -28.68 -28.13 20.32
N THR A 20 -28.25 -28.91 19.34
CA THR A 20 -26.88 -29.43 19.24
C THR A 20 -25.96 -28.28 18.89
N THR A 21 -25.16 -27.84 19.86
CA THR A 21 -24.11 -26.84 19.67
C THR A 21 -22.97 -27.49 18.87
N THR A 22 -22.93 -27.24 17.56
CA THR A 22 -21.78 -27.61 16.72
C THR A 22 -20.58 -26.78 17.18
N VAL A 23 -19.62 -27.41 17.86
CA VAL A 23 -18.36 -26.77 18.26
C VAL A 23 -17.57 -26.51 16.98
N THR A 24 -17.65 -25.28 16.48
CA THR A 24 -16.80 -24.81 15.38
C THR A 24 -15.36 -24.76 15.91
N ALA A 25 -14.50 -25.64 15.39
CA ALA A 25 -13.08 -25.64 15.70
C ALA A 25 -12.50 -24.25 15.39
N LYS A 26 -11.90 -23.60 16.39
CA LYS A 26 -11.21 -22.32 16.20
C LYS A 26 -10.12 -22.51 15.13
N PRO A 27 -10.06 -21.66 14.08
CA PRO A 27 -9.05 -21.78 13.06
C PRO A 27 -7.65 -21.71 13.70
N LYS A 28 -6.81 -22.70 13.37
CA LYS A 28 -5.43 -22.81 13.85
C LYS A 28 -4.68 -21.56 13.39
N VAL A 29 -4.24 -20.72 14.33
CA VAL A 29 -3.46 -19.51 14.02
C VAL A 29 -2.10 -19.95 13.48
N ILE A 30 -1.96 -19.96 12.15
CA ILE A 30 -0.68 -20.19 11.50
C ILE A 30 0.19 -18.95 11.78
N VAL A 31 1.23 -19.12 12.60
CA VAL A 31 2.19 -18.06 12.89
C VAL A 31 3.01 -17.81 11.62
N GLN A 32 2.66 -16.79 10.84
CA GLN A 32 3.43 -16.42 9.65
C GLN A 32 4.83 -15.93 10.05
N LYS A 33 5.91 -16.42 9.44
CA LYS A 33 7.27 -15.92 9.71
C LYS A 33 7.53 -14.63 8.91
N VAL A 34 8.27 -13.69 9.50
CA VAL A 34 8.74 -12.49 8.79
C VAL A 34 9.67 -12.92 7.65
N PRO A 35 9.43 -12.47 6.40
CA PRO A 35 10.29 -12.78 5.26
C PRO A 35 11.73 -12.30 5.48
N ASP A 36 12.70 -13.09 5.03
CA ASP A 36 14.11 -12.72 5.03
C ASP A 36 14.44 -12.08 3.68
N LEU A 37 14.64 -10.77 3.68
CA LEU A 37 14.93 -9.98 2.50
C LEU A 37 16.44 -9.69 2.41
N PRO A 38 16.96 -9.37 1.22
CA PRO A 38 18.35 -8.93 1.07
C PRO A 38 18.71 -7.74 1.98
N PRO A 39 19.98 -7.48 2.27
CA PRO A 39 20.40 -6.41 3.19
C PRO A 39 19.91 -5.00 2.79
N ASN A 40 19.80 -4.73 1.49
CA ASN A 40 19.32 -3.47 0.94
C ASN A 40 18.10 -3.72 0.06
N PRO A 41 16.95 -4.11 0.65
CA PRO A 41 15.78 -4.48 -0.12
C PRO A 41 15.14 -3.24 -0.74
N PHE A 42 14.53 -3.38 -1.90
CA PHE A 42 13.72 -2.29 -2.48
C PHE A 42 12.55 -1.94 -1.56
N VAL A 43 12.02 -0.73 -1.69
CA VAL A 43 10.87 -0.29 -0.88
C VAL A 43 9.65 -1.16 -1.20
N PHE A 44 9.41 -1.50 -2.46
CA PHE A 44 8.31 -2.39 -2.85
C PHE A 44 8.41 -3.78 -2.20
N GLU A 45 9.62 -4.32 -2.01
CA GLU A 45 9.82 -5.64 -1.39
C GLU A 45 9.42 -5.61 0.09
N VAL A 46 9.80 -4.53 0.79
CA VAL A 46 9.43 -4.33 2.19
C VAL A 46 7.91 -4.14 2.32
N LEU A 47 7.31 -3.32 1.46
CA LEU A 47 5.87 -3.08 1.47
C LEU A 47 5.07 -4.35 1.10
N ASP A 48 5.53 -5.14 0.14
CA ASP A 48 4.95 -6.46 -0.19
C ASP A 48 5.05 -7.43 0.99
N ALA A 49 6.22 -7.51 1.62
CA ALA A 49 6.45 -8.39 2.76
C ALA A 49 5.51 -8.01 3.92
N ALA A 50 5.33 -6.72 4.18
CA ALA A 50 4.39 -6.23 5.19
C ALA A 50 2.94 -6.49 4.76
N SER A 51 2.56 -6.21 3.51
CA SER A 51 1.22 -6.42 2.97
C SER A 51 0.74 -7.88 3.08
N LYS A 52 1.65 -8.83 2.85
CA LYS A 52 1.39 -10.28 2.98
C LYS A 52 1.13 -10.73 4.43
N MET A 53 1.57 -9.97 5.43
CA MET A 53 1.34 -10.32 6.83
C MET A 53 -0.11 -10.05 7.23
N ARG A 54 -0.77 -11.05 7.82
CA ARG A 54 -2.18 -10.93 8.25
C ARG A 54 -2.35 -10.10 9.52
N SER A 55 -1.44 -10.21 10.48
CA SER A 55 -1.56 -9.52 11.75
C SER A 55 -0.87 -8.15 11.74
N LYS A 56 -1.51 -7.16 12.36
CA LYS A 56 -0.97 -5.80 12.55
C LYS A 56 0.45 -5.84 13.13
N ALA A 57 0.64 -6.63 14.20
CA ALA A 57 1.93 -6.80 14.86
C ALA A 57 3.05 -7.27 13.92
N LYS A 58 2.78 -8.21 13.01
CA LYS A 58 3.79 -8.67 12.05
C LYS A 58 4.05 -7.68 10.91
N LYS A 59 3.04 -6.90 10.51
CA LYS A 59 3.26 -5.77 9.60
C LYS A 59 4.26 -4.79 10.20
N ILE A 60 4.06 -4.44 11.46
CA ILE A 60 4.95 -3.55 12.22
C ILE A 60 6.36 -4.16 12.32
N GLU A 61 6.47 -5.44 12.68
CA GLU A 61 7.74 -6.16 12.78
C GLU A 61 8.54 -6.12 11.47
N VAL A 62 7.87 -6.35 10.32
CA VAL A 62 8.51 -6.26 8.98
C VAL A 62 9.02 -4.83 8.72
N LEU A 63 8.18 -3.82 8.97
CA LEU A 63 8.53 -2.42 8.73
C LEU A 63 9.70 -1.98 9.61
N GLN A 64 9.72 -2.37 10.88
CA GLN A 64 10.81 -2.08 11.81
C GLN A 64 12.11 -2.78 11.40
N ARG A 65 12.03 -4.07 11.01
CA ARG A 65 13.20 -4.87 10.62
C ARG A 65 13.96 -4.27 9.44
N TYR A 66 13.24 -3.73 8.45
CA TYR A 66 13.83 -3.15 7.24
C TYR A 66 13.75 -1.62 7.20
N SER A 67 13.63 -0.99 8.38
CA SER A 67 13.52 0.46 8.56
C SER A 67 14.61 1.22 7.81
N HIS A 68 14.21 2.28 7.11
CA HIS A 68 15.11 3.16 6.37
C HIS A 68 14.48 4.53 6.15
N ASN A 69 15.29 5.59 6.00
CA ASN A 69 14.80 6.95 5.78
C ASN A 69 13.96 7.09 4.51
N SER A 70 14.23 6.29 3.48
CA SER A 70 13.42 6.28 2.26
C SER A 70 12.00 5.76 2.49
N LEU A 71 11.82 4.76 3.36
CA LEU A 71 10.49 4.27 3.76
C LEU A 71 9.74 5.37 4.54
N LYS A 72 10.42 6.02 5.49
CA LYS A 72 9.85 7.15 6.24
C LYS A 72 9.43 8.28 5.31
N ALA A 73 10.24 8.62 4.30
CA ALA A 73 9.90 9.64 3.31
C ALA A 73 8.64 9.26 2.50
N VAL A 74 8.54 8.00 2.05
CA VAL A 74 7.34 7.47 1.36
C VAL A 74 6.11 7.57 2.26
N PHE A 75 6.23 7.18 3.54
CA PHE A 75 5.13 7.24 4.49
C PHE A 75 4.71 8.66 4.87
N ILE A 76 5.66 9.57 5.09
CA ILE A 76 5.37 10.97 5.35
C ILE A 76 4.66 11.57 4.14
N TRP A 77 5.18 11.34 2.93
CA TRP A 77 4.53 11.85 1.72
C TRP A 77 3.13 11.27 1.54
N ASN A 78 2.88 9.99 1.88
CA ASN A 78 1.55 9.39 1.73
C ASN A 78 0.55 9.70 2.87
N PHE A 79 0.97 9.77 4.13
CA PHE A 79 0.06 9.77 5.29
C PHE A 79 0.03 11.07 6.08
N ASP A 80 1.02 11.96 5.87
CA ASP A 80 0.96 13.30 6.45
C ASP A 80 -0.02 14.15 5.64
N GLU A 81 -1.10 14.57 6.28
CA GLU A 81 -2.15 15.41 5.69
C GLU A 81 -1.66 16.84 5.41
N THR A 82 -0.64 17.29 6.13
CA THR A 82 -0.03 18.62 5.89
C THR A 82 0.91 18.61 4.68
N VAL A 83 1.33 17.44 4.19
CA VAL A 83 2.16 17.36 2.99
C VAL A 83 1.29 17.53 1.74
N ILE A 84 1.44 18.68 1.09
CA ILE A 84 0.74 19.02 -0.16
C ILE A 84 1.65 18.68 -1.34
N SER A 85 1.20 17.76 -2.20
CA SER A 85 1.86 17.44 -3.47
C SER A 85 1.65 18.59 -4.47
N LEU A 86 2.73 19.05 -5.10
CA LEU A 86 2.71 20.06 -6.17
C LEU A 86 2.68 19.42 -7.57
N LEU A 87 2.43 18.11 -7.63
CA LEU A 87 2.24 17.36 -8.88
C LEU A 87 0.74 17.23 -9.21
N PRO A 88 0.37 17.16 -10.50
CA PRO A 88 -0.99 16.81 -10.90
C PRO A 88 -1.45 15.46 -10.34
N GLN A 89 -2.72 15.37 -9.97
CA GLN A 89 -3.33 14.10 -9.54
C GLN A 89 -3.63 13.20 -10.75
N GLY A 90 -3.69 11.89 -10.53
CA GLY A 90 -4.03 10.92 -11.56
C GLY A 90 -2.84 10.41 -12.37
N GLU A 91 -3.10 9.97 -13.59
CA GLU A 91 -2.10 9.36 -14.46
C GLU A 91 -1.00 10.34 -14.86
N VAL A 92 0.21 9.82 -14.98
CA VAL A 92 1.39 10.58 -15.38
C VAL A 92 1.57 10.40 -16.89
N PRO A 93 1.53 11.47 -17.69
CA PRO A 93 1.79 11.40 -19.12
C PRO A 93 3.27 11.11 -19.40
N TYR A 94 3.60 10.87 -20.67
CA TYR A 94 5.00 10.92 -21.09
C TYR A 94 5.56 12.33 -21.01
N GLY A 95 6.89 12.43 -20.97
CA GLY A 95 7.57 13.72 -21.06
C GLY A 95 7.24 14.40 -22.39
N SER A 96 7.47 15.71 -22.47
CA SER A 96 7.17 16.56 -23.63
C SER A 96 7.94 16.24 -24.92
N ASN A 97 8.48 15.02 -25.08
CA ASN A 97 9.18 14.57 -26.27
C ASN A 97 8.17 13.86 -27.19
N LEU A 98 7.98 14.42 -28.38
CA LEU A 98 7.04 14.00 -29.43
C LEU A 98 7.14 12.51 -29.83
N GLU A 99 8.27 11.85 -29.54
CA GLU A 99 8.49 10.44 -29.88
C GLU A 99 7.72 9.47 -28.96
N ASP A 100 7.38 9.89 -27.73
CA ASP A 100 6.66 9.06 -26.76
C ASP A 100 5.14 8.97 -27.04
N GLU A 101 4.58 9.84 -27.90
CA GLU A 101 3.14 9.83 -28.23
C GLU A 101 2.72 8.65 -29.11
N THR A 102 3.66 8.04 -29.84
CA THR A 102 3.33 7.08 -30.90
C THR A 102 3.29 5.62 -30.45
N GLN A 103 3.73 5.32 -29.22
CA GLN A 103 3.79 3.92 -28.76
C GLN A 103 3.41 3.81 -27.27
N SER A 104 2.13 3.49 -27.03
CA SER A 104 1.55 3.04 -25.76
C SER A 104 1.28 4.10 -24.69
N GLY A 105 0.12 4.74 -24.74
CA GLY A 105 -0.61 5.24 -23.56
C GLY A 105 0.10 6.31 -22.72
N SER A 106 -0.16 6.34 -21.41
CA SER A 106 0.52 7.20 -20.44
C SER A 106 1.75 6.48 -19.85
N LEU A 107 2.70 7.23 -19.23
CA LEU A 107 3.83 6.61 -18.52
C LEU A 107 3.34 5.69 -17.39
N THR A 108 2.23 6.07 -16.73
CA THR A 108 1.54 5.22 -15.76
C THR A 108 1.11 3.88 -16.38
N GLY A 109 0.52 3.90 -17.58
CA GLY A 109 0.15 2.68 -18.31
C GLY A 109 1.34 1.75 -18.54
N LYS A 110 2.46 2.28 -19.06
CA LYS A 110 3.69 1.51 -19.31
C LYS A 110 4.29 0.90 -18.04
N ILE A 111 4.26 1.64 -16.92
CA ILE A 111 4.72 1.14 -15.62
C ILE A 111 3.81 -0.02 -15.17
N ASN A 112 2.49 0.15 -15.24
CA ASN A 112 1.54 -0.89 -14.86
C ASN A 112 1.70 -2.15 -15.73
N ASP A 113 1.88 -2.01 -17.04
CA ASP A 113 2.14 -3.14 -17.94
C ASP A 113 3.43 -3.89 -17.56
N SER A 114 4.47 -3.15 -17.17
CA SER A 114 5.73 -3.72 -16.70
C SER A 114 5.56 -4.49 -15.39
N VAL A 115 4.80 -3.93 -14.45
CA VAL A 115 4.48 -4.57 -13.16
C VAL A 115 3.59 -5.81 -13.36
N ASN A 116 2.63 -5.75 -14.29
CA ASN A 116 1.77 -6.88 -14.61
C ASN A 116 2.57 -8.03 -15.24
N LYS A 117 3.47 -7.74 -16.19
CA LYS A 117 4.39 -8.74 -16.76
C LYS A 117 5.25 -9.40 -15.69
N MET A 118 5.79 -8.62 -14.74
CA MET A 118 6.52 -9.16 -13.59
C MET A 118 5.65 -10.13 -12.77
N ALA A 119 4.40 -9.74 -12.49
CA ALA A 119 3.47 -10.58 -11.74
C ALA A 119 3.12 -11.88 -12.48
N GLU A 120 2.89 -11.82 -13.79
CA GLU A 120 2.61 -12.99 -14.65
C GLU A 120 3.80 -13.96 -14.70
N MET A 121 5.03 -13.43 -14.76
CA MET A 121 6.25 -14.24 -14.71
C MET A 121 6.58 -14.75 -13.29
N GLY A 122 5.86 -14.29 -12.26
CA GLY A 122 6.18 -14.59 -10.86
C GLY A 122 7.56 -14.07 -10.43
N SER A 123 8.06 -13.04 -11.10
CA SER A 123 9.41 -12.48 -10.90
C SER A 123 9.31 -11.02 -10.45
N ASN A 124 10.23 -10.59 -9.59
CA ASN A 124 10.38 -9.16 -9.27
C ASN A 124 11.21 -8.41 -10.31
N SER A 125 11.65 -9.07 -11.38
CA SER A 125 12.55 -8.52 -12.39
C SER A 125 12.10 -8.85 -13.81
N LEU A 126 12.36 -7.91 -14.73
CA LEU A 126 12.19 -8.06 -16.18
C LEU A 126 13.48 -8.53 -16.89
N GLY A 127 14.46 -9.03 -16.14
CA GLY A 127 15.69 -9.57 -16.68
C GLY A 127 16.69 -8.50 -17.09
N SER A 128 16.87 -8.28 -18.40
CA SER A 128 17.78 -7.25 -18.91
C SER A 128 17.14 -5.86 -18.95
N GLN A 129 15.81 -5.78 -18.96
CA GLN A 129 15.07 -4.52 -19.16
C GLN A 129 15.05 -3.61 -17.93
N ASP A 130 15.28 -4.17 -16.74
CA ASP A 130 15.32 -3.47 -15.46
C ASP A 130 16.74 -3.38 -14.87
N GLN A 131 17.76 -3.78 -15.63
CA GLN A 131 19.16 -3.55 -15.27
C GLN A 131 19.47 -2.05 -15.25
N GLY A 132 20.27 -1.63 -14.27
CA GLY A 132 20.69 -0.23 -14.13
C GLY A 132 19.60 0.72 -13.61
N LYS A 133 18.42 0.22 -13.24
CA LYS A 133 17.37 1.03 -12.62
C LYS A 133 17.75 1.46 -11.20
N ALA A 134 17.35 2.68 -10.84
CA ALA A 134 17.51 3.24 -9.51
C ALA A 134 16.43 2.70 -8.54
N SER A 135 16.62 2.99 -7.25
CA SER A 135 15.65 2.68 -6.19
C SER A 135 15.21 3.94 -5.48
N ILE A 136 14.05 3.91 -4.81
CA ILE A 136 13.61 5.00 -3.93
C ILE A 136 14.65 5.24 -2.83
N ARG A 137 15.39 4.21 -2.39
CA ARG A 137 16.50 4.38 -1.44
C ARG A 137 17.58 5.36 -1.93
N LYS A 138 17.85 5.39 -3.23
CA LYS A 138 18.81 6.33 -3.83
C LYS A 138 18.19 7.68 -4.14
N GLU A 139 16.91 7.71 -4.49
CA GLU A 139 16.25 8.89 -5.08
C GLU A 139 15.40 9.70 -4.08
N PHE A 140 15.10 9.20 -2.87
CA PHE A 140 14.15 9.84 -1.94
C PHE A 140 14.54 11.26 -1.53
N GLN A 141 15.83 11.59 -1.56
CA GLN A 141 16.30 12.95 -1.29
C GLN A 141 15.79 13.98 -2.30
N LYS A 142 15.30 13.56 -3.47
CA LYS A 142 14.70 14.45 -4.47
C LYS A 142 13.23 14.73 -4.22
N PHE A 143 12.57 14.06 -3.27
CA PHE A 143 11.11 14.18 -3.07
C PHE A 143 10.67 15.56 -2.57
N TYR A 144 11.54 16.32 -1.90
CA TYR A 144 11.26 17.72 -1.54
C TYR A 144 10.97 18.59 -2.77
N ASN A 145 11.46 18.21 -3.96
CA ASN A 145 11.13 18.88 -5.20
C ASN A 145 9.68 18.68 -5.64
N PHE A 146 8.88 17.85 -4.96
CA PHE A 146 7.48 17.57 -5.35
C PHE A 146 6.47 18.02 -4.30
N ILE A 147 6.94 18.61 -3.20
CA ILE A 147 6.12 18.97 -2.04
C ILE A 147 6.20 20.49 -1.82
N LYS A 148 5.08 21.10 -1.43
CA LYS A 148 4.99 22.52 -1.08
C LYS A 148 5.90 22.84 0.11
N GLY A 149 6.68 23.92 0.05
CA GLY A 149 7.64 24.30 1.09
C GLY A 149 8.97 23.54 1.01
N GLY A 150 9.13 22.62 0.04
CA GLY A 150 10.39 21.93 -0.22
C GLY A 150 11.27 22.72 -1.19
N ASN A 151 10.95 22.67 -2.49
CA ASN A 151 11.59 23.50 -3.50
C ASN A 151 10.54 24.33 -4.26
N ASP A 152 10.25 25.51 -3.72
CA ASP A 152 9.23 26.41 -4.29
C ASP A 152 9.74 27.22 -5.49
N SER A 153 11.06 27.18 -5.77
CA SER A 153 11.64 27.86 -6.94
C SER A 153 11.33 27.16 -8.28
N LEU A 154 10.86 25.91 -8.24
CA LEU A 154 10.55 25.12 -9.43
C LEU A 154 9.15 25.39 -9.95
N THR A 155 9.06 25.68 -11.25
CA THR A 155 7.79 25.77 -11.98
C THR A 155 7.10 24.40 -12.06
N SER A 156 5.78 24.39 -12.21
CA SER A 156 4.99 23.16 -12.32
C SER A 156 5.48 22.26 -13.47
N LEU A 157 5.78 22.84 -14.64
CA LEU A 157 6.31 22.08 -15.78
C LEU A 157 7.64 21.40 -15.47
N ARG A 158 8.60 22.13 -14.88
CA ARG A 158 9.91 21.55 -14.49
C ARG A 158 9.75 20.43 -13.48
N ARG A 159 8.83 20.60 -12.52
CA ARG A 159 8.53 19.61 -11.49
C ARG A 159 7.97 18.32 -12.09
N GLU A 160 7.05 18.45 -13.03
CA GLU A 160 6.48 17.32 -13.76
C GLU A 160 7.55 16.61 -14.61
N THR A 161 8.37 17.34 -15.35
CA THR A 161 9.51 16.75 -16.09
C THR A 161 10.48 16.02 -15.17
N MET A 162 10.83 16.60 -14.02
CA MET A 162 11.68 15.94 -13.03
C MET A 162 11.05 14.67 -12.47
N PHE A 163 9.74 14.68 -12.23
CA PHE A 163 9.01 13.51 -11.74
C PHE A 163 9.02 12.38 -12.77
N ILE A 164 8.74 12.69 -14.03
CA ILE A 164 8.82 11.75 -15.17
C ILE A 164 10.24 11.14 -15.28
N ASN A 165 11.29 11.96 -15.16
CA ASN A 165 12.67 11.50 -15.20
C ASN A 165 13.00 10.54 -14.04
N ILE A 166 12.47 10.79 -12.83
CA ILE A 166 12.63 9.85 -11.71
C ILE A 166 11.89 8.54 -11.98
N LEU A 167 10.63 8.61 -12.41
CA LEU A 167 9.83 7.40 -12.69
C LEU A 167 10.46 6.51 -13.76
N THR A 168 10.99 7.10 -14.83
CA THR A 168 11.66 6.36 -15.91
C THR A 168 12.99 5.74 -15.47
N GLY A 169 13.70 6.36 -14.53
CA GLY A 169 14.94 5.85 -13.95
C GLY A 169 14.74 4.77 -12.89
N LEU A 170 13.57 4.69 -12.26
CA LEU A 170 13.28 3.73 -11.19
C LEU A 170 12.91 2.34 -11.71
N HIS A 171 13.08 1.33 -10.84
CA HIS A 171 12.47 0.02 -11.05
C HIS A 171 10.94 0.18 -11.17
N PRO A 172 10.24 -0.50 -12.09
CA PRO A 172 8.79 -0.30 -12.31
C PRO A 172 7.94 -0.38 -11.03
N ARG A 173 8.23 -1.33 -10.14
CA ARG A 173 7.51 -1.47 -8.86
C ARG A 173 7.80 -0.33 -7.86
N GLU A 174 8.98 0.28 -7.94
CA GLU A 174 9.30 1.50 -7.17
C GLU A 174 8.59 2.72 -7.78
N ALA A 175 8.51 2.80 -9.11
CA ALA A 175 7.81 3.87 -9.80
C ALA A 175 6.29 3.85 -9.51
N GLU A 176 5.68 2.65 -9.45
CA GLU A 176 4.29 2.46 -9.03
C GLU A 176 4.02 3.08 -7.64
N ILE A 177 4.94 2.92 -6.69
CA ILE A 177 4.83 3.51 -5.35
C ILE A 177 4.77 5.04 -5.43
N LEU A 178 5.62 5.68 -6.24
CA LEU A 178 5.63 7.14 -6.35
C LEU A 178 4.34 7.70 -6.93
N ILE A 179 3.76 7.01 -7.91
CA ILE A 179 2.47 7.39 -8.50
C ILE A 179 1.35 7.27 -7.45
N LEU A 180 1.39 6.23 -6.61
CA LEU A 180 0.40 6.04 -5.55
C LEU A 180 0.52 7.11 -4.45
N ILE A 181 1.73 7.39 -3.96
CA ILE A 181 1.90 8.27 -2.79
C ILE A 181 1.66 9.74 -3.09
N LYS A 182 1.92 10.21 -4.32
CA LYS A 182 1.59 11.59 -4.70
C LYS A 182 0.08 11.87 -4.57
N ASP A 183 -0.72 10.82 -4.73
CA ASP A 183 -2.19 10.84 -4.65
C ASP A 183 -2.72 10.26 -3.32
N LYS A 184 -1.84 9.95 -2.35
CA LYS A 184 -2.18 9.40 -1.02
C LYS A 184 -2.83 7.99 -1.06
N LYS A 185 -2.54 7.19 -2.09
CA LYS A 185 -3.18 5.88 -2.37
C LYS A 185 -2.36 4.65 -1.99
N LEU A 186 -1.35 4.78 -1.11
CA LEU A 186 -0.52 3.63 -0.71
C LEU A 186 -1.32 2.51 -0.05
N THR A 187 -2.31 2.87 0.78
CA THR A 187 -3.21 1.95 1.47
C THR A 187 -3.95 1.05 0.48
N ASP A 188 -4.39 1.59 -0.65
CA ASP A 188 -5.21 0.86 -1.62
C ASP A 188 -4.46 -0.36 -2.18
N ARG A 189 -3.16 -0.19 -2.45
CA ARG A 189 -2.29 -1.23 -3.00
C ARG A 189 -1.74 -2.18 -1.94
N TYR A 190 -1.14 -1.63 -0.87
CA TYR A 190 -0.37 -2.43 0.09
C TYR A 190 -1.14 -2.80 1.37
N LYS A 191 -2.36 -2.27 1.57
CA LYS A 191 -3.16 -2.54 2.79
C LYS A 191 -2.37 -2.23 4.07
N ILE A 192 -1.60 -1.14 4.04
CA ILE A 192 -0.84 -0.58 5.15
C ILE A 192 -1.41 0.79 5.43
N ASP A 193 -1.81 1.04 6.67
CA ASP A 193 -2.48 2.28 7.08
C ASP A 193 -1.58 3.13 7.99
N LYS A 194 -1.94 4.41 8.13
CA LYS A 194 -1.23 5.37 9.00
C LYS A 194 -1.04 4.84 10.43
N GLU A 195 -2.02 4.13 10.97
CA GLU A 195 -1.91 3.55 12.33
C GLU A 195 -0.76 2.54 12.45
N ILE A 196 -0.61 1.63 11.49
CA ILE A 196 0.49 0.65 11.44
C ILE A 196 1.83 1.37 11.35
N VAL A 197 1.89 2.40 10.50
CA VAL A 197 3.11 3.18 10.28
C VAL A 197 3.49 3.97 11.52
N SER A 198 2.56 4.66 12.17
CA SER A 198 2.83 5.43 13.38
C SER A 198 3.34 4.56 14.52
N GLU A 199 2.85 3.33 14.64
CA GLU A 199 3.34 2.37 15.64
C GLU A 199 4.72 1.80 15.27
N ALA A 200 4.97 1.57 13.97
CA ALA A 200 6.26 1.08 13.49
C ALA A 200 7.37 2.15 13.57
N TYR A 201 7.03 3.42 13.39
CA TYR A 201 7.96 4.55 13.31
C TYR A 201 7.53 5.70 14.25
N PRO A 202 7.65 5.51 15.58
CA PRO A 202 7.26 6.52 16.56
C PRO A 202 8.12 7.79 16.50
N ASP A 203 9.24 7.74 15.79
CA ASP A 203 10.14 8.87 15.56
C ASP A 203 9.70 9.78 14.41
N ILE A 204 8.70 9.37 13.60
CA ILE A 204 8.09 10.26 12.62
C ILE A 204 7.26 11.31 13.36
N THR A 205 7.66 12.58 13.23
CA THR A 205 6.82 13.71 13.57
C THR A 205 5.77 13.90 12.47
N TRP A 206 4.50 14.08 12.80
CA TRP A 206 3.43 14.31 11.82
C TRP A 206 3.00 15.77 11.85
N GLY A 207 2.69 16.34 10.68
CA GLY A 207 2.25 17.72 10.57
C GLY A 207 3.38 18.75 10.39
N GLY A 208 3.00 20.00 10.14
CA GLY A 208 3.91 21.16 10.12
C GLY A 208 4.83 21.24 8.90
N ARG A 209 4.42 20.68 7.75
CA ARG A 209 5.26 20.57 6.55
C ARG A 209 4.81 21.42 5.35
N SER A 210 3.85 22.35 5.52
CA SER A 210 3.35 23.23 4.43
C SER A 210 2.84 24.58 4.89
#